data_AF-A0A2L2TR62-F1
#
_entry.id   AF-A0A2L2TR62-F1
#
_cell.length_a   1.000
_cell.length_b   1.000
_cell.length_c   1.000
_cell.angle_alpha   90.00
_cell.angle_beta   90.00
_cell.angle_gamma   90.00
#
_symmetry.space_group_name_H-M   'P 1'
#
loop_
_entity.id
_entity.type
_entity.pdbx_description
1 polymer ?
#
loop_
_entity_poly.entity_id
_entity_poly.type
_entity_poly.pdbx_seq_one_letter_code
_entity_poly.pdbx_strand_id
1 'polypeptide(L)'
;MEEFWFTAIATMVVYLAAALVTNATQFGKILILFLLGGSVALLAISNSLTDKILMHGYILHEPKYYKRRAELADELIKETGRNDWALGMGMIPSKGNSDGTAATGAVVI
;
A
#
# COMPACT_ATOMS: atom_id res chain seq x y z
N MET A 1 14.53 -12.90 10.03
CA MET A 1 15.97 -13.06 9.71
C MET A 1 16.28 -12.81 8.23
N GLU A 2 15.32 -12.92 7.30
CA GLU A 2 15.58 -12.80 5.86
C GLU A 2 15.74 -11.34 5.36
N GLU A 3 15.07 -10.36 5.98
CA GLU A 3 15.06 -8.96 5.53
C GLU A 3 16.43 -8.24 5.63
N PHE A 4 17.28 -8.65 6.58
CA PHE A 4 18.61 -8.08 6.76
C PHE A 4 19.56 -8.42 5.60
N TRP A 5 19.40 -9.61 5.01
CA TRP A 5 20.27 -10.04 3.91
C TRP A 5 19.96 -9.26 2.63
N PHE A 6 18.68 -8.99 2.34
CA PHE A 6 18.29 -8.19 1.19
C PHE A 6 18.78 -6.75 1.29
N THR A 7 18.72 -6.15 2.48
CA THR A 7 19.24 -4.79 2.70
C THR A 7 20.77 -4.73 2.59
N ALA A 8 21.48 -5.74 3.08
CA ALA A 8 22.94 -5.86 2.91
C ALA A 8 23.36 -6.04 1.44
N ILE A 9 22.63 -6.87 0.68
CA ILE A 9 22.89 -7.08 -0.75
C ILE A 9 22.58 -5.80 -1.53
N ALA A 10 21.46 -5.13 -1.25
CA ALA A 10 21.08 -3.89 -1.91
C ALA A 10 22.13 -2.79 -1.71
N THR A 11 22.61 -2.61 -0.48
CA THR A 11 23.66 -1.64 -0.17
C THR A 11 24.97 -1.97 -0.88
N MET A 12 25.38 -3.23 -0.93
CA MET A 12 26.57 -3.67 -1.69
C MET A 12 26.44 -3.38 -3.19
N VAL A 13 25.27 -3.64 -3.78
CA VAL A 13 25.00 -3.35 -5.21
C VAL A 13 25.04 -1.85 -5.50
N VAL A 14 24.51 -1.00 -4.60
CA VAL A 14 24.58 0.46 -4.75
C VAL A 14 26.03 0.95 -4.73
N TYR A 15 26.85 0.46 -3.80
CA TYR A 15 28.28 0.82 -3.77
C TYR A 15 29.04 0.31 -4.99
N LEU A 16 28.73 -0.89 -5.48
CA LEU A 16 29.34 -1.44 -6.68
C LEU A 16 28.95 -0.65 -7.92
N ALA A 17 27.69 -0.22 -8.05
CA ALA A 17 27.23 0.66 -9.11
C ALA A 17 27.94 2.02 -9.08
N ALA A 18 28.09 2.61 -7.88
CA ALA A 18 28.84 3.86 -7.70
C ALA A 18 30.30 3.70 -8.12
N ALA A 19 30.97 2.61 -7.69
CA ALA A 19 32.35 2.31 -8.09
C ALA A 19 32.48 2.10 -9.61
N LEU A 20 31.57 1.34 -10.22
CA LEU A 20 31.53 1.16 -11.68
C LEU A 20 31.35 2.49 -12.41
N VAL A 21 30.45 3.36 -11.94
CA VAL A 21 30.22 4.69 -12.54
C VAL A 21 31.47 5.58 -12.45
N THR A 22 32.32 5.42 -11.43
CA THR A 22 33.57 6.21 -11.36
C THR A 22 34.60 5.80 -12.41
N ASN A 23 34.69 4.52 -12.77
CA ASN A 23 35.66 3.97 -13.72
C ASN A 23 35.08 3.76 -15.14
N ALA A 24 33.76 3.73 -15.27
CA ALA A 24 33.09 3.51 -16.55
C ALA A 24 33.28 4.70 -17.51
N THR A 25 33.41 4.36 -18.80
CA THR A 25 33.31 5.32 -19.90
C THR A 25 31.96 6.06 -19.86
N GLN A 26 31.86 7.26 -20.44
CA GLN A 26 30.61 8.05 -20.44
C GLN A 26 29.39 7.22 -20.88
N PHE A 27 29.59 6.35 -21.87
CA PHE A 27 28.57 5.42 -22.34
C PHE A 27 28.12 4.41 -21.27
N GLY A 28 29.06 3.84 -20.51
CA GLY A 28 28.75 2.92 -19.41
C GLY A 28 27.97 3.57 -18.26
N LYS A 29 28.26 4.84 -17.94
CA LYS A 29 27.49 5.58 -16.92
C LYS A 29 26.03 5.76 -17.32
N ILE A 30 25.79 6.10 -18.59
CA ILE A 30 24.44 6.26 -19.16
C ILE A 30 23.70 4.91 -19.16
N LEU A 31 24.40 3.82 -19.48
CA LEU A 31 23.83 2.48 -19.50
C LEU A 31 23.41 2.00 -18.10
N ILE A 32 24.24 2.27 -17.07
CA ILE A 32 23.90 1.98 -15.67
C ILE A 32 22.69 2.81 -15.21
N LEU A 33 22.67 4.10 -15.52
CA LEU A 33 21.55 4.99 -15.19
C LEU A 33 20.25 4.48 -15.83
N PHE A 34 20.31 4.10 -17.10
CA PHE A 34 19.16 3.57 -17.84
C PHE A 34 18.68 2.23 -17.28
N LEU A 35 19.59 1.33 -16.93
CA LEU A 35 19.25 0.02 -16.37
C LEU A 35 18.59 0.16 -14.98
N LEU A 36 19.13 1.03 -14.13
CA LEU A 36 18.61 1.26 -12.77
C LEU A 36 17.28 2.01 -12.81
N GLY A 37 17.20 3.08 -13.61
CA GLY A 37 15.97 3.83 -13.82
C GLY A 37 14.87 2.97 -14.47
N GLY A 38 15.23 2.16 -15.47
CA GLY A 38 14.31 1.22 -16.10
C GLY A 38 13.80 0.15 -15.13
N SER A 39 14.66 -0.34 -14.23
CA SER A 39 14.25 -1.31 -13.19
C SER A 39 13.22 -0.70 -12.23
N VAL A 40 13.45 0.53 -11.76
CA VAL A 40 12.51 1.25 -10.89
C VAL A 40 11.20 1.55 -11.62
N ALA A 41 11.26 1.98 -12.88
CA ALA A 41 10.09 2.23 -13.70
C ALA A 41 9.27 0.96 -13.93
N LEU A 42 9.93 -0.17 -14.23
CA LEU A 42 9.26 -1.45 -14.44
C LEU A 42 8.60 -1.96 -13.15
N LEU A 43 9.28 -1.79 -12.00
CA LEU A 43 8.71 -2.07 -10.68
C LEU A 43 7.49 -1.19 -10.39
N ALA A 44 7.57 0.11 -10.66
CA ALA A 44 6.46 1.03 -10.46
C ALA A 44 5.26 0.66 -11.35
N ILE A 45 5.51 0.34 -12.62
CA ILE A 45 4.47 -0.13 -13.56
C ILE A 45 3.86 -1.44 -13.07
N SER A 46 4.69 -2.42 -12.69
CA SER A 46 4.22 -3.70 -12.16
C SER A 46 3.39 -3.52 -10.89
N ASN A 47 3.83 -2.65 -9.97
CA ASN A 47 3.09 -2.32 -8.77
C ASN A 47 1.79 -1.58 -9.08
N SER A 48 1.76 -0.72 -10.10
CA SER A 48 0.54 -0.01 -10.53
C SER A 48 -0.46 -0.91 -11.25
N LEU A 49 0.02 -1.94 -11.96
CA LEU A 49 -0.80 -2.96 -12.62
C LEU A 49 -1.27 -4.03 -11.64
N THR A 50 -0.74 -4.04 -10.42
CA THR A 50 -1.19 -4.93 -9.37
C THR A 50 -2.49 -4.37 -8.80
N ASP A 51 -3.62 -4.65 -9.48
CA ASP A 51 -4.97 -4.23 -9.08
C ASP A 51 -5.38 -4.79 -7.71
N LYS A 52 -4.70 -5.83 -7.21
CA LYS A 52 -5.10 -6.61 -6.05
C LYS A 52 -3.89 -6.93 -5.19
N ILE A 53 -3.76 -6.22 -4.08
CA ILE A 53 -2.78 -6.53 -3.05
C ILE A 53 -3.21 -7.85 -2.40
N LEU A 54 -2.43 -8.91 -2.62
CA LEU A 54 -2.60 -10.19 -1.94
C LEU A 54 -2.11 -10.02 -0.51
N MET A 55 -3.03 -9.94 0.44
CA MET A 55 -2.70 -10.00 1.86
C MET A 55 -2.95 -11.43 2.34
N HIS A 56 -1.90 -12.16 2.72
CA HIS A 56 -2.02 -13.51 3.30
C HIS A 56 -2.78 -14.53 2.41
N GLY A 57 -2.56 -14.49 1.09
CA GLY A 57 -3.24 -15.41 0.15
C GLY A 57 -4.71 -15.04 -0.13
N TYR A 58 -5.20 -13.95 0.46
CA TYR A 58 -6.51 -13.39 0.16
C TYR A 58 -6.37 -12.13 -0.69
N ILE A 59 -7.13 -12.11 -1.78
CA ILE A 59 -7.30 -10.94 -2.63
C ILE A 59 -8.13 -9.93 -1.83
N LEU A 60 -7.57 -8.75 -1.57
CA LEU A 60 -8.35 -7.63 -1.05
C LEU A 60 -9.31 -7.15 -2.15
N HIS A 61 -10.60 -7.44 -1.99
CA HIS A 61 -11.68 -6.86 -2.78
C HIS A 61 -12.26 -5.62 -2.07
N GLU A 62 -13.13 -4.89 -2.76
CA GLU A 62 -13.90 -3.80 -2.16
C GLU A 62 -14.57 -4.22 -0.83
N PRO A 63 -14.65 -3.29 0.15
CA PRO A 63 -15.19 -3.59 1.47
C PRO A 63 -16.63 -4.11 1.38
N LYS A 64 -16.82 -5.40 1.71
CA LYS A 64 -18.14 -6.04 1.70
C LYS A 64 -18.97 -5.54 2.88
N TYR A 65 -20.15 -4.98 2.59
CA TYR A 65 -21.11 -4.60 3.62
C TYR A 65 -21.72 -5.84 4.28
N TYR A 66 -21.56 -5.98 5.60
CA TYR A 66 -22.15 -7.06 6.39
C TYR A 66 -23.32 -6.54 7.22
N LYS A 67 -24.54 -6.87 6.81
CA LYS A 67 -25.78 -6.45 7.48
C LYS A 67 -25.78 -6.73 8.99
N ARG A 68 -25.26 -7.90 9.40
CA ARG A 68 -25.14 -8.31 10.81
C ARG A 68 -24.29 -7.36 11.66
N ARG A 69 -23.20 -6.80 11.10
CA ARG A 69 -22.33 -5.85 11.83
C ARG A 69 -23.03 -4.50 12.03
N ALA A 70 -23.81 -4.07 11.04
CA ALA A 70 -24.59 -2.84 11.12
C ALA A 70 -25.78 -2.97 12.07
N GLU A 71 -26.49 -4.11 12.06
CA GLU A 71 -27.58 -4.41 12.99
C GLU A 71 -27.09 -4.41 14.44
N LEU A 72 -25.94 -5.06 14.71
CA LEU A 72 -25.31 -5.04 16.04
C LEU A 72 -24.88 -3.62 16.47
N ALA A 73 -24.34 -2.83 15.53
CA ALA A 73 -24.01 -1.44 15.83
C ALA A 73 -25.25 -0.62 16.19
N ASP A 74 -26.35 -0.81 15.46
CA ASP A 74 -27.61 -0.10 15.69
C ASP A 74 -28.23 -0.45 17.06
N GLU A 75 -28.19 -1.72 17.46
CA GLU A 75 -28.62 -2.15 18.80
C GLU A 75 -27.78 -1.52 19.92
N LEU A 76 -26.45 -1.58 19.81
CA LEU A 76 -25.55 -0.99 20.80
C LEU A 76 -25.63 0.54 20.86
N ILE A 77 -25.88 1.20 19.73
CA ILE A 77 -26.12 2.65 19.70
C ILE A 77 -27.42 3.00 20.42
N LYS A 78 -28.48 2.18 20.26
CA LYS A 78 -29.74 2.38 21.00
C LYS A 78 -29.55 2.22 22.50
N GLU A 79 -28.75 1.26 22.93
CA GLU A 79 -28.47 1.04 24.36
C GLU A 79 -27.55 2.11 24.96
N THR A 80 -26.50 2.51 24.24
CA THR A 80 -25.48 3.43 24.76
C THR A 80 -25.76 4.91 24.47
N GLY A 81 -26.64 5.20 23.52
CA GLY A 81 -26.96 6.55 23.05
C GLY A 81 -25.83 7.25 22.28
N ARG A 82 -24.72 6.55 21.97
CA ARG A 82 -23.54 7.14 21.33
C ARG A 82 -23.06 6.31 20.14
N ASN A 83 -22.71 6.99 19.06
CA ASN A 83 -22.33 6.39 17.77
C ASN A 83 -20.89 6.68 17.33
N ASP A 84 -20.10 7.44 18.09
CA ASP A 84 -18.72 7.82 17.74
C ASP A 84 -17.80 6.62 17.49
N TRP A 85 -17.92 5.58 18.33
CA TRP A 85 -17.15 4.35 18.21
C TRP A 85 -17.56 3.55 16.96
N ALA A 86 -18.85 3.53 16.62
CA ALA A 86 -19.37 2.80 15.47
C ALA A 86 -18.98 3.48 14.15
N LEU A 87 -18.93 4.82 14.14
CA LEU A 87 -18.35 5.61 13.06
C LEU A 87 -16.85 5.35 12.92
N GLY A 88 -16.10 5.40 14.02
CA GLY A 88 -14.65 5.17 14.03
C GLY A 88 -14.24 3.76 13.59
N MET A 89 -15.07 2.75 13.91
CA MET A 89 -14.85 1.36 13.48
C MET A 89 -15.40 1.05 12.07
N GLY A 90 -16.02 2.03 11.39
CA GLY A 90 -16.64 1.82 10.08
C GLY A 90 -17.81 0.82 10.11
N MET A 91 -18.47 0.67 11.26
CA MET A 91 -19.62 -0.23 11.41
C MET A 91 -20.92 0.41 10.89
N ILE A 92 -20.97 1.75 10.88
CA ILE A 92 -22.04 2.53 10.26
C ILE A 92 -21.45 3.55 9.27
N PRO A 93 -22.14 3.83 8.16
CA PRO A 93 -21.68 4.84 7.21
C PRO A 93 -21.70 6.22 7.85
N SER A 94 -20.69 7.05 7.54
CA SER A 94 -20.70 8.45 7.93
C SER A 94 -21.84 9.17 7.21
N LYS A 95 -22.67 9.91 7.97
CA LYS A 95 -23.86 10.62 7.47
C LYS A 95 -23.57 11.70 6.41
N GLY A 96 -22.31 11.86 5.99
CA GLY A 96 -21.86 12.84 5.01
C GLY A 96 -21.53 12.29 3.61
N ASN A 97 -21.75 11.01 3.31
CA ASN A 97 -21.50 10.51 1.95
C ASN A 97 -22.55 9.49 1.51
N SER A 98 -23.69 10.00 1.06
CA SER A 98 -24.71 9.24 0.33
C SER A 98 -24.43 9.20 -1.17
N ASP A 99 -23.16 9.23 -1.58
CA ASP A 99 -22.71 8.94 -2.93
C ASP A 99 -21.55 7.96 -2.82
N GLY A 100 -21.65 6.82 -3.52
CA GLY A 100 -20.80 5.63 -3.41
C GLY A 100 -19.32 5.85 -3.76
N THR A 101 -18.62 6.67 -2.98
CA THR A 101 -17.17 6.81 -3.01
C THR A 101 -16.62 6.17 -1.76
N ALA A 102 -15.93 5.05 -1.95
CA ALA A 102 -15.19 4.33 -0.92
C ALA A 102 -14.43 5.34 -0.05
N ALA A 103 -14.63 5.28 1.26
CA ALA A 103 -13.91 6.08 2.21
C ALA A 103 -12.43 5.72 2.12
N THR A 104 -11.68 6.49 1.32
CA THR A 104 -10.24 6.63 1.42
C THR A 104 -9.95 7.35 2.73
N GLY A 105 -10.00 6.59 3.83
CA GLY A 105 -9.41 7.02 5.09
C GLY A 105 -7.93 7.29 4.82
N ALA A 106 -7.52 8.54 5.00
CA ALA A 106 -6.11 8.91 4.92
C ALA A 106 -5.35 8.09 5.97
N VAL A 107 -4.54 7.15 5.50
CA VAL A 107 -3.49 6.53 6.32
C VAL A 107 -2.48 7.63 6.56
N VAL A 108 -2.56 8.26 7.72
CA VAL A 108 -1.47 9.08 8.25
C VAL A 108 -0.37 8.09 8.62
N ILE A 109 0.65 8.04 7.77
CA ILE A 109 1.92 7.34 8.02
C ILE A 109 2.78 8.24 8.90
#